data_AF-A0AAI8FCX7-F1
#
_entry.id   AF-A0AAI8FCX7-F1
#
_cell.length_a   1.000
_cell.length_b   1.000
_cell.length_c   1.000
_cell.angle_alpha   90.00
_cell.angle_beta   90.00
_cell.angle_gamma   90.00
#
_symmetry.space_group_name_H-M   'P 1'
#
loop_
_entity.id
_entity.type
_entity.pdbx_description
1 polymer ?
#
loop_
_entity_poly.entity_id
_entity_poly.type
_entity_poly.pdbx_seq_one_letter_code
_entity_poly.pdbx_strand_id
1 'polypeptide(L)'
;MVSINHSVQVEEKIQSVNIYSKLENITRFTYFAGADDRQYIEINRNIKSDTFSVKVTYFSRNNIDLISRLQINNKDTEIVNNLKIFGENFAESIFPFVALDKFNFSKLNSMSIVSNINRNNKENLAILSQIKFSKNPVFKKDFFINSQGIVFKSIKTLNFASFATKNSSIFDSQYEKQFYNNIYFFPVKWEVGQHNKIVYKVAVENDIYDENTLDRDLSILPKKLTNLPIDKNESLDLNFVLREKNNIEYVLGKKIIGDIVIANNTYYDSEKKIVVKGIQNESKQGFLIPYNFSGYLNPISTLFLNADYPDISLAHRQEIKQKLLDKTEGLLKLEISTYKDSFLDPDQFIILENKNFKYISSNEISLEILKSLYFKEEKEELSENEDEVQTK
;
A
#
# COMPACT_ATOMS: atom_id res chain seq x y z
N MET A 1 16.34 12.69 35.10
CA MET A 1 15.10 13.15 34.45
C MET A 1 14.98 12.46 33.11
N VAL A 2 14.06 11.50 33.01
CA VAL A 2 13.86 10.68 31.81
C VAL A 2 12.90 11.40 30.89
N SER A 3 13.37 11.68 29.67
CA SER A 3 12.59 12.24 28.57
C SER A 3 11.52 11.24 28.12
N ILE A 4 10.26 11.60 28.34
CA ILE A 4 9.09 10.98 27.70
C ILE A 4 8.48 12.10 26.87
N ASN A 5 8.62 12.04 25.55
CA ASN A 5 7.70 12.61 24.55
C ASN A 5 8.33 12.51 23.15
N HIS A 6 8.16 11.38 22.46
CA HIS A 6 8.48 11.25 21.02
C HIS A 6 7.39 10.57 20.19
N SER A 7 6.24 10.20 20.77
CA SER A 7 5.16 9.52 20.03
C SER A 7 4.06 10.44 19.49
N VAL A 8 3.95 11.69 19.96
CA VAL A 8 2.79 12.55 19.64
C VAL A 8 2.94 13.32 18.32
N GLN A 9 4.16 13.55 17.81
CA GLN A 9 4.38 14.40 16.62
C GLN A 9 4.32 13.66 15.26
N VAL A 10 4.24 12.32 15.24
CA VAL A 10 4.26 11.55 13.98
C VAL A 10 2.87 11.45 13.35
N GLU A 11 1.80 11.43 14.16
CA GLU A 11 0.43 11.26 13.68
C GLU A 11 -0.11 12.46 12.89
N GLU A 12 0.39 13.68 13.12
CA GLU A 12 -0.01 14.86 12.34
C GLU A 12 0.48 14.82 10.87
N LYS A 13 1.40 13.90 10.51
CA LYS A 13 2.01 13.84 9.17
C LYS A 13 1.42 12.79 8.23
N ILE A 14 0.53 11.92 8.71
CA ILE A 14 -0.07 10.82 7.93
C ILE A 14 -1.59 10.92 8.00
N GLN A 15 -2.25 11.02 6.85
CA GLN A 15 -3.72 11.05 6.77
C GLN A 15 -4.31 9.68 7.13
N SER A 16 -5.31 9.62 8.01
CA SER A 16 -5.96 8.35 8.42
C SER A 16 -7.35 8.17 7.82
N VAL A 17 -7.65 6.95 7.34
CA VAL A 17 -8.94 6.54 6.80
C VAL A 17 -9.49 5.36 7.59
N ASN A 18 -10.70 5.49 8.14
CA ASN A 18 -11.44 4.43 8.83
C ASN A 18 -12.89 4.35 8.30
N ILE A 19 -13.35 3.15 7.96
CA ILE A 19 -14.70 2.93 7.41
C ILE A 19 -15.77 2.80 8.50
N TYR A 20 -15.41 2.30 9.67
CA TYR A 20 -16.36 2.05 10.75
C TYR A 20 -16.51 3.33 11.56
N SER A 21 -17.68 3.97 11.47
CA SER A 21 -17.99 5.19 12.22
C SER A 21 -18.44 4.93 13.63
N LYS A 22 -19.13 3.80 13.83
CA LYS A 22 -19.60 3.37 15.14
C LYS A 22 -19.76 1.87 15.18
N LEU A 23 -19.30 1.28 16.28
CA LEU A 23 -19.66 -0.07 16.69
C LEU A 23 -20.43 0.07 17.99
N GLU A 24 -21.59 -0.58 18.05
CA GLU A 24 -22.42 -0.60 19.26
C GLU A 24 -22.65 -2.06 19.64
N ASN A 25 -22.29 -2.44 20.86
CA ASN A 25 -22.73 -3.68 21.46
C ASN A 25 -23.76 -3.38 22.56
N ILE A 26 -24.91 -4.05 22.48
CA ILE A 26 -25.98 -3.94 23.48
C ILE A 26 -26.22 -5.35 24.02
N THR A 27 -25.86 -5.58 25.27
CA THR A 27 -26.08 -6.86 25.95
C THR A 27 -27.16 -6.76 27.00
N ARG A 28 -28.06 -7.75 27.02
CA ARG A 28 -29.12 -7.90 28.02
C ARG A 28 -29.00 -9.25 28.71
N PHE A 29 -28.83 -9.20 30.03
CA PHE A 29 -28.92 -10.36 30.92
C PHE A 29 -30.35 -10.48 31.44
N THR A 30 -30.94 -11.68 31.36
CA THR A 30 -32.34 -11.93 31.80
C THR A 30 -32.42 -12.91 32.97
N TYR A 31 -31.53 -13.90 33.03
CA TYR A 31 -31.48 -14.91 34.11
C TYR A 31 -30.21 -14.87 34.96
N PHE A 32 -29.27 -14.00 34.62
CA PHE A 32 -28.05 -13.78 35.38
C PHE A 32 -28.29 -12.59 36.32
N ALA A 33 -28.09 -12.79 37.62
CA ALA A 33 -28.36 -11.81 38.66
C ALA A 33 -27.18 -11.63 39.63
N GLY A 34 -26.09 -12.39 39.45
CA GLY A 34 -24.87 -12.26 40.25
C GLY A 34 -24.02 -11.09 39.76
N ALA A 35 -23.33 -10.41 40.68
CA ALA A 35 -22.43 -9.31 40.34
C ALA A 35 -21.23 -9.73 39.47
N ASP A 36 -21.01 -11.04 39.34
CA ASP A 36 -19.83 -11.64 38.74
C ASP A 36 -20.12 -12.44 37.48
N ASP A 37 -21.38 -12.47 37.03
CA ASP A 37 -21.76 -13.10 35.77
C ASP A 37 -21.38 -12.18 34.61
N ARG A 38 -20.60 -12.73 33.65
CA ARG A 38 -19.96 -11.94 32.59
C ARG A 38 -19.98 -12.69 31.27
N GLN A 39 -20.04 -11.92 30.18
CA GLN A 39 -19.85 -12.42 28.83
C GLN A 39 -18.72 -11.64 28.17
N TYR A 40 -17.80 -12.36 27.55
CA TYR A 40 -16.76 -11.79 26.70
C TYR A 40 -16.94 -12.28 25.27
N ILE A 41 -16.94 -11.37 24.31
CA ILE A 41 -17.12 -11.68 22.88
C ILE A 41 -15.86 -11.21 22.16
N GLU A 42 -15.23 -12.11 21.43
CA GLU A 42 -14.09 -11.85 20.57
C GLU A 42 -14.47 -12.21 19.14
N ILE A 43 -14.31 -11.27 18.21
CA ILE A 43 -14.51 -11.46 16.78
C ILE A 43 -13.18 -11.30 16.09
N ASN A 44 -12.65 -12.38 15.52
CA ASN A 44 -11.38 -12.38 14.80
C ASN A 44 -11.62 -12.47 13.30
N ARG A 45 -11.04 -11.54 12.54
CA ARG A 45 -11.18 -11.46 11.09
C ARG A 45 -9.92 -11.95 10.39
N ASN A 46 -10.11 -12.63 9.26
CA ASN A 46 -9.09 -12.83 8.25
C ASN A 46 -9.27 -11.72 7.18
N ILE A 47 -8.35 -10.76 7.13
CA ILE A 47 -8.48 -9.58 6.27
C ILE A 47 -8.49 -9.96 4.79
N LYS A 48 -7.65 -10.92 4.39
CA LYS A 48 -7.47 -11.31 2.99
C LYS A 48 -8.68 -12.05 2.42
N SER A 49 -9.25 -12.99 3.17
CA SER A 49 -10.45 -13.74 2.73
C SER A 49 -11.77 -13.08 3.14
N ASP A 50 -11.74 -12.02 3.95
CA ASP A 50 -12.91 -11.34 4.53
C ASP A 50 -13.82 -12.25 5.39
N THR A 51 -13.30 -13.41 5.81
CA THR A 51 -13.97 -14.33 6.71
C THR A 51 -13.70 -13.95 8.16
N PHE A 52 -14.51 -14.46 9.09
CA PHE A 52 -14.36 -14.18 10.51
C PHE A 52 -14.77 -15.37 11.37
N SER A 53 -14.36 -15.34 12.63
CA SER A 53 -14.79 -16.27 13.68
C SER A 53 -15.28 -15.48 14.88
N VAL A 54 -16.16 -16.10 15.66
CA VAL A 54 -16.70 -15.50 16.89
C VAL A 54 -16.44 -16.46 18.03
N LYS A 55 -15.78 -15.98 19.08
CA LYS A 55 -15.59 -16.69 20.33
C LYS A 55 -16.37 -15.96 21.42
N VAL A 56 -17.18 -16.69 22.17
CA VAL A 56 -17.97 -16.15 23.28
C VAL A 56 -17.61 -16.91 24.53
N THR A 57 -17.11 -16.21 25.54
CA THR A 57 -16.75 -16.79 26.84
C THR A 57 -17.76 -16.35 27.87
N TYR A 58 -18.33 -17.31 28.58
CA TYR A 58 -19.32 -17.07 29.62
C TYR A 58 -18.71 -17.42 30.98
N PHE A 59 -18.84 -16.51 31.94
CA PHE A 59 -18.43 -16.71 33.33
C PHE A 59 -19.67 -16.73 34.22
N SER A 60 -19.74 -17.71 35.12
CA SER A 60 -20.85 -17.84 36.07
C SER A 60 -20.35 -18.41 37.39
N ARG A 61 -20.90 -17.90 38.50
CA ARG A 61 -20.70 -18.53 39.82
C ARG A 61 -21.55 -19.77 40.04
N ASN A 62 -22.61 -19.93 39.24
CA ASN A 62 -23.54 -21.05 39.35
C ASN A 62 -23.31 -22.09 38.26
N ASN A 63 -23.73 -23.32 38.53
CA ASN A 63 -23.83 -24.36 37.51
C ASN A 63 -24.95 -23.99 36.51
N ILE A 64 -24.60 -23.82 35.25
CA ILE A 64 -25.54 -23.41 34.19
C ILE A 64 -25.29 -24.20 32.92
N ASP A 65 -26.35 -24.79 32.39
CA ASP A 65 -26.38 -25.40 31.06
C ASP A 65 -26.92 -24.37 30.06
N LEU A 66 -26.08 -23.94 29.12
CA LEU A 66 -26.40 -22.95 28.09
C LEU A 66 -26.44 -23.57 26.69
N ILE A 67 -27.36 -23.08 25.88
CA ILE A 67 -27.41 -23.30 24.43
C ILE A 67 -27.14 -21.95 23.78
N SER A 68 -25.99 -21.83 23.12
CA SER A 68 -25.53 -20.60 22.47
C SER A 68 -25.71 -20.70 20.96
N ARG A 69 -26.36 -19.70 20.37
CA ARG A 69 -26.62 -19.57 18.95
C ARG A 69 -26.14 -18.21 18.43
N LEU A 70 -25.69 -18.19 17.19
CA LEU A 70 -25.29 -16.97 16.50
C LEU A 70 -26.30 -16.65 15.39
N GLN A 71 -26.68 -15.39 15.30
CA GLN A 71 -27.43 -14.82 14.18
C GLN A 71 -26.60 -13.74 13.51
N ILE A 72 -26.56 -13.75 12.18
CA ILE A 72 -25.83 -12.76 11.37
C ILE A 72 -26.83 -12.08 10.44
N ASN A 73 -26.89 -10.75 10.45
CA ASN A 73 -27.82 -9.96 9.65
C ASN A 73 -29.28 -10.48 9.77
N ASN A 74 -29.68 -10.80 11.01
CA ASN A 74 -30.98 -11.36 11.39
C ASN A 74 -31.31 -12.75 10.78
N LYS A 75 -30.29 -13.50 10.34
CA LYS A 75 -30.43 -14.89 9.90
C LYS A 75 -29.73 -15.82 10.88
N ASP A 76 -30.38 -16.91 11.24
CA ASP A 76 -29.77 -17.95 12.07
C ASP A 76 -28.58 -18.60 11.36
N THR A 77 -27.53 -18.88 12.13
CA THR A 77 -26.47 -19.80 11.71
C THR A 77 -26.89 -21.24 12.04
N GLU A 78 -26.39 -22.21 11.29
CA GLU A 78 -26.69 -23.63 11.49
C GLU A 78 -26.00 -24.20 12.75
N ILE A 79 -25.17 -23.42 13.43
CA ILE A 79 -24.32 -23.86 14.54
C ILE A 79 -25.02 -23.61 15.87
N VAL A 80 -25.11 -24.66 16.68
CA VAL A 80 -25.63 -24.60 18.03
C VAL A 80 -24.61 -25.21 18.98
N ASN A 81 -24.13 -24.41 19.94
CA ASN A 81 -23.15 -24.86 20.92
C ASN A 81 -23.83 -25.09 22.27
N ASN A 82 -23.73 -26.33 22.78
CA ASN A 82 -24.20 -26.69 24.12
C ASN A 82 -23.03 -26.59 25.10
N LEU A 83 -23.20 -25.83 26.16
CA LEU A 83 -22.15 -25.49 27.12
C LEU A 83 -22.62 -25.82 28.52
N LYS A 84 -21.73 -26.37 29.33
CA LYS A 84 -21.94 -26.53 30.77
C LYS A 84 -20.91 -25.68 31.49
N ILE A 85 -21.38 -24.67 32.21
CA ILE A 85 -20.54 -23.86 33.08
C ILE A 85 -20.66 -24.45 34.47
N PHE A 86 -19.55 -24.92 35.02
CA PHE A 86 -19.47 -25.30 36.43
C PHE A 86 -19.26 -24.03 37.27
N GLY A 87 -19.79 -24.00 38.49
CA GLY A 87 -19.74 -22.82 39.35
C GLY A 87 -18.33 -22.29 39.55
N GLU A 88 -18.19 -20.96 39.53
CA GLU A 88 -16.93 -20.23 39.60
C GLU A 88 -15.96 -20.54 38.45
N ASN A 89 -16.48 -21.01 37.31
CA ASN A 89 -15.70 -21.35 36.13
C ASN A 89 -16.24 -20.63 34.88
N PHE A 90 -15.67 -20.94 33.73
CA PHE A 90 -16.08 -20.43 32.43
C PHE A 90 -16.33 -21.54 31.41
N ALA A 91 -17.10 -21.21 30.38
CA ALA A 91 -17.23 -22.05 29.18
C ALA A 91 -17.17 -21.18 27.93
N GLU A 92 -16.70 -21.77 26.83
CA GLU A 92 -16.49 -21.07 25.57
C GLU A 92 -17.37 -21.65 24.46
N SER A 93 -18.08 -20.77 23.77
CA SER A 93 -18.75 -21.05 22.50
C SER A 93 -17.90 -20.54 21.36
N ILE A 94 -17.43 -21.44 20.49
CA ILE A 94 -16.63 -21.07 19.32
C ILE A 94 -17.47 -21.27 18.05
N PHE A 95 -17.58 -20.21 17.25
CA PHE A 95 -18.13 -20.23 15.91
C PHE A 95 -16.95 -20.04 14.93
N PRO A 96 -16.38 -21.15 14.41
CA PRO A 96 -15.13 -21.11 13.65
C PRO A 96 -15.33 -20.56 12.23
N PHE A 97 -14.24 -20.10 11.60
CA PHE A 97 -14.24 -19.55 10.24
C PHE A 97 -14.98 -20.42 9.22
N VAL A 98 -14.74 -21.74 9.23
CA VAL A 98 -15.34 -22.70 8.29
C VAL A 98 -16.85 -22.69 8.37
N ALA A 99 -17.41 -22.49 9.56
CA ALA A 99 -18.84 -22.55 9.77
C ALA A 99 -19.54 -21.20 9.49
N LEU A 100 -18.76 -20.14 9.30
CA LEU A 100 -19.24 -18.79 8.96
C LEU A 100 -18.78 -18.33 7.56
N ASP A 101 -18.23 -19.22 6.74
CA ASP A 101 -17.64 -18.94 5.42
C ASP A 101 -18.63 -18.32 4.42
N LYS A 102 -19.92 -18.62 4.56
CA LYS A 102 -21.03 -18.03 3.79
C LYS A 102 -21.23 -16.53 4.09
N PHE A 103 -20.64 -16.01 5.16
CA PHE A 103 -20.77 -14.62 5.59
C PHE A 103 -19.47 -13.85 5.47
N ASN A 104 -19.57 -12.62 4.99
CA ASN A 104 -18.45 -11.71 4.81
C ASN A 104 -18.44 -10.64 5.88
N PHE A 105 -17.30 -10.41 6.54
CA PHE A 105 -17.17 -9.40 7.59
C PHE A 105 -17.48 -7.99 7.05
N SER A 106 -16.97 -7.65 5.86
CA SER A 106 -17.24 -6.38 5.18
C SER A 106 -18.73 -6.12 4.87
N LYS A 107 -19.60 -7.14 4.99
CA LYS A 107 -21.06 -7.06 4.76
C LYS A 107 -21.90 -7.23 6.03
N LEU A 108 -21.26 -7.30 7.21
CA LEU A 108 -21.97 -7.32 8.48
C LEU A 108 -22.66 -5.97 8.72
N ASN A 109 -23.94 -6.03 9.07
CA ASN A 109 -24.77 -4.93 9.55
C ASN A 109 -25.15 -5.16 11.01
N SER A 110 -25.48 -6.41 11.36
CA SER A 110 -25.79 -6.84 12.72
C SER A 110 -25.32 -8.26 13.01
N MET A 111 -25.05 -8.53 14.27
CA MET A 111 -24.79 -9.85 14.81
C MET A 111 -25.51 -9.98 16.15
N SER A 112 -26.21 -11.09 16.37
CA SER A 112 -26.84 -11.38 17.66
C SER A 112 -26.33 -12.71 18.21
N ILE A 113 -25.92 -12.74 19.47
CA ILE A 113 -25.59 -13.96 20.21
C ILE A 113 -26.74 -14.20 21.17
N VAL A 114 -27.43 -15.33 20.96
CA VAL A 114 -28.60 -15.73 21.74
C VAL A 114 -28.22 -16.93 22.59
N SER A 115 -28.22 -16.76 23.90
CA SER A 115 -27.87 -17.81 24.85
C SER A 115 -29.09 -18.15 25.70
N ASN A 116 -29.56 -19.39 25.60
CA ASN A 116 -30.70 -19.88 26.37
C ASN A 116 -30.23 -20.82 27.47
N ILE A 117 -30.86 -20.76 28.65
CA ILE A 117 -30.70 -21.80 29.67
C ILE A 117 -31.61 -22.96 29.30
N ASN A 118 -31.08 -24.18 29.36
CA ASN A 118 -31.88 -25.39 29.26
C ASN A 118 -32.26 -25.86 30.67
N ARG A 119 -33.53 -25.67 31.06
CA ARG A 119 -34.09 -26.19 32.31
C ARG A 119 -35.43 -26.85 32.03
N ASN A 120 -35.62 -28.08 32.52
CA ASN A 120 -36.89 -28.81 32.44
C ASN A 120 -37.45 -28.90 31.01
N ASN A 121 -36.59 -29.18 30.01
CA ASN A 121 -36.94 -29.24 28.59
C ASN A 121 -37.55 -27.95 28.02
N LYS A 122 -37.32 -26.80 28.66
CA LYS A 122 -37.68 -25.47 28.14
C LYS A 122 -36.43 -24.62 27.99
N GLU A 123 -36.30 -24.01 26.83
CA GLU A 123 -35.27 -23.00 26.56
C GLU A 123 -35.79 -21.63 26.99
N ASN A 124 -35.13 -21.02 27.98
CA ASN A 124 -35.43 -19.66 28.40
C ASN A 124 -34.26 -18.75 28.05
N LEU A 125 -34.54 -17.59 27.44
CA LEU A 125 -33.52 -16.61 27.08
C LEU A 125 -32.75 -16.17 28.32
N ALA A 126 -31.44 -16.36 28.32
CA ALA A 126 -30.58 -16.03 29.45
C ALA A 126 -29.72 -14.80 29.19
N ILE A 127 -29.07 -14.74 28.03
CA ILE A 127 -28.27 -13.60 27.56
C ILE A 127 -28.61 -13.34 26.10
N LEU A 128 -28.78 -12.07 25.76
CA LEU A 128 -28.85 -11.59 24.38
C LEU A 128 -27.80 -10.50 24.19
N SER A 129 -26.86 -10.70 23.28
CA SER A 129 -25.92 -9.65 22.87
C SER A 129 -26.15 -9.28 21.42
N GLN A 130 -26.34 -8.00 21.16
CA GLN A 130 -26.61 -7.43 19.83
C GLN A 130 -25.51 -6.46 19.46
N ILE A 131 -24.74 -6.81 18.44
CA ILE A 131 -23.65 -6.00 17.90
C ILE A 131 -24.12 -5.38 16.59
N LYS A 132 -24.04 -4.06 16.49
CA LYS A 132 -24.35 -3.30 15.26
C LYS A 132 -23.07 -2.77 14.64
N PHE A 133 -22.98 -2.95 13.33
CA PHE A 133 -21.86 -2.50 12.51
C PHE A 133 -22.30 -1.29 11.70
N SER A 134 -22.01 -0.07 12.18
CA SER A 134 -22.28 1.15 11.42
C SER A 134 -21.08 1.53 10.57
N LYS A 135 -21.25 1.42 9.26
CA LYS A 135 -20.28 1.84 8.25
C LYS A 135 -20.60 3.25 7.80
N ASN A 136 -19.57 4.05 7.55
CA ASN A 136 -19.74 5.34 6.90
C ASN A 136 -20.33 5.11 5.48
N PRO A 137 -21.51 5.66 5.17
CA PRO A 137 -22.15 5.49 3.86
C PRO A 137 -21.39 6.21 2.73
N VAL A 138 -20.44 7.09 3.07
CA VAL A 138 -19.64 7.87 2.12
C VAL A 138 -18.35 7.13 1.81
N PHE A 139 -18.43 6.12 0.95
CA PHE A 139 -17.26 5.60 0.26
C PHE A 139 -16.76 6.66 -0.73
N LYS A 140 -16.01 7.66 -0.24
CA LYS A 140 -15.05 8.33 -1.12
C LYS A 140 -14.09 7.24 -1.59
N LYS A 141 -14.25 6.81 -2.84
CA LYS A 141 -13.26 5.97 -3.51
C LYS A 141 -11.99 6.78 -3.74
N ASP A 142 -12.11 8.10 -3.89
CA ASP A 142 -10.99 8.96 -4.23
C ASP A 142 -10.41 9.66 -2.99
N PHE A 143 -9.14 9.40 -2.74
CA PHE A 143 -8.34 10.00 -1.68
C PHE A 143 -7.21 10.79 -2.30
N PHE A 144 -6.98 11.99 -1.78
CA PHE A 144 -5.85 12.81 -2.17
C PHE A 144 -4.87 12.90 -1.01
N ILE A 145 -3.63 12.45 -1.21
CA ILE A 145 -2.57 12.44 -0.21
C ILE A 145 -2.01 13.87 -0.10
N ASN A 146 -2.55 14.64 0.85
CA ASN A 146 -2.12 16.01 1.16
C ASN A 146 -0.92 16.09 2.14
N SER A 147 -0.46 14.95 2.63
CA SER A 147 0.57 14.85 3.68
C SER A 147 1.70 13.91 3.23
N GLN A 148 2.56 13.46 4.14
CA GLN A 148 3.69 12.59 3.79
C GLN A 148 3.26 11.15 3.46
N GLY A 149 2.04 10.76 3.82
CA GLY A 149 1.47 9.46 3.49
C GLY A 149 0.00 9.33 3.88
N ILE A 150 -0.60 8.18 3.61
CA ILE A 150 -1.98 7.86 3.99
C ILE A 150 -2.03 6.46 4.60
N VAL A 151 -2.87 6.26 5.62
CA VAL A 151 -3.11 4.98 6.28
C VAL A 151 -4.57 4.56 6.16
N PHE A 152 -4.77 3.30 5.78
CA PHE A 152 -6.06 2.62 5.73
C PHE A 152 -6.18 1.64 6.90
N LYS A 153 -7.21 1.81 7.73
CA LYS A 153 -7.44 1.00 8.92
C LYS A 153 -8.57 0.01 8.71
N SER A 154 -8.25 -1.28 8.70
CA SER A 154 -9.22 -2.37 8.67
C SER A 154 -9.31 -3.05 10.03
N ILE A 155 -10.53 -3.28 10.53
CA ILE A 155 -10.71 -4.00 11.79
C ILE A 155 -10.21 -5.44 11.64
N LYS A 156 -9.29 -5.85 12.51
CA LYS A 156 -8.74 -7.21 12.62
C LYS A 156 -9.40 -8.01 13.74
N THR A 157 -9.54 -7.40 14.91
CA THR A 157 -10.18 -8.03 16.08
C THR A 157 -11.08 -7.04 16.80
N LEU A 158 -12.25 -7.53 17.25
CA LEU A 158 -13.17 -6.80 18.13
C LEU A 158 -13.38 -7.58 19.41
N ASN A 159 -13.20 -6.91 20.53
CA ASN A 159 -13.42 -7.48 21.85
C ASN A 159 -14.48 -6.66 22.56
N PHE A 160 -15.46 -7.34 23.13
CA PHE A 160 -16.52 -6.76 23.95
C PHE A 160 -16.59 -7.52 25.26
N ALA A 161 -16.75 -6.81 26.37
CA ALA A 161 -17.12 -7.42 27.64
C ALA A 161 -18.43 -6.81 28.14
N SER A 162 -19.29 -7.68 28.66
CA SER A 162 -20.59 -7.30 29.20
C SER A 162 -20.78 -7.91 30.58
N PHE A 163 -21.27 -7.12 31.53
CA PHE A 163 -21.46 -7.51 32.92
C PHE A 163 -22.94 -7.45 33.32
N ALA A 164 -23.40 -8.38 34.16
CA ALA A 164 -24.81 -8.45 34.56
C ALA A 164 -25.29 -7.31 35.50
N THR A 165 -24.39 -6.52 36.09
CA THR A 165 -24.74 -5.48 37.09
C THR A 165 -25.18 -4.13 36.52
N LYS A 166 -26.06 -3.40 37.22
CA LYS A 166 -26.62 -2.09 36.80
C LYS A 166 -25.60 -0.95 36.54
N ASN A 167 -24.35 -1.05 36.99
CA ASN A 167 -23.29 -0.07 36.67
C ASN A 167 -22.49 -0.44 35.40
N SER A 168 -23.00 -1.36 34.57
CA SER A 168 -22.24 -1.98 33.47
C SER A 168 -21.73 -1.00 32.44
N SER A 169 -22.47 0.06 32.07
CA SER A 169 -22.12 0.90 30.91
C SER A 169 -20.75 1.57 30.99
N ILE A 170 -20.29 1.92 32.20
CA ILE A 170 -18.95 2.51 32.42
C ILE A 170 -17.87 1.43 32.28
N PHE A 171 -18.10 0.23 32.81
CA PHE A 171 -17.16 -0.89 32.73
C PHE A 171 -17.11 -1.50 31.32
N ASP A 172 -18.26 -1.68 30.66
CA ASP A 172 -18.39 -2.23 29.30
C ASP A 172 -17.48 -1.44 28.34
N SER A 173 -17.55 -0.09 28.39
CA SER A 173 -16.74 0.79 27.54
C SER A 173 -15.21 0.68 27.73
N GLN A 174 -14.73 0.23 28.90
CA GLN A 174 -13.30 0.04 29.16
C GLN A 174 -12.73 -1.24 28.54
N TYR A 175 -13.60 -2.21 28.26
CA TYR A 175 -13.22 -3.50 27.69
C TYR A 175 -13.57 -3.65 26.22
N GLU A 176 -14.33 -2.71 25.65
CA GLU A 176 -14.49 -2.59 24.20
C GLU A 176 -13.16 -2.18 23.55
N LYS A 177 -12.49 -3.14 22.92
CA LYS A 177 -11.21 -2.91 22.23
C LYS A 177 -11.32 -3.29 20.77
N GLN A 178 -10.81 -2.40 19.91
CA GLN A 178 -10.71 -2.61 18.49
C GLN A 178 -9.24 -2.66 18.12
N PHE A 179 -8.85 -3.70 17.40
CA PHE A 179 -7.50 -3.85 16.89
C PHE A 179 -7.55 -3.80 15.37
N TYR A 180 -6.65 -3.04 14.78
CA TYR A 180 -6.62 -2.76 13.36
C TYR A 180 -5.43 -3.42 12.68
N ASN A 181 -5.64 -3.75 11.40
CA ASN A 181 -4.61 -3.89 10.40
C ASN A 181 -4.50 -2.54 9.68
N ASN A 182 -3.33 -1.92 9.78
CA ASN A 182 -3.04 -0.61 9.22
C ASN A 182 -2.13 -0.76 8.01
N ILE A 183 -2.58 -0.30 6.84
CA ILE A 183 -1.79 -0.29 5.59
C ILE A 183 -1.45 1.15 5.24
N TYR A 184 -0.15 1.45 5.17
CA TYR A 184 0.37 2.78 4.88
C TYR A 184 0.87 2.88 3.44
N PHE A 185 0.59 4.00 2.79
CA PHE A 185 1.14 4.36 1.48
C PHE A 185 1.91 5.67 1.57
N PHE A 186 3.17 5.63 1.18
CA PHE A 186 4.06 6.79 1.11
C PHE A 186 4.40 7.08 -0.36
N PRO A 187 3.91 8.18 -0.95
CA PRO A 187 4.24 8.53 -2.34
C PRO A 187 5.75 8.77 -2.47
N VAL A 188 6.33 8.21 -3.53
CA VAL A 188 7.74 8.44 -3.87
C VAL A 188 7.86 9.68 -4.73
N LYS A 189 8.78 10.57 -4.37
CA LYS A 189 9.10 11.74 -5.19
C LYS A 189 9.79 11.28 -6.48
N TRP A 190 9.20 11.62 -7.62
CA TRP A 190 9.76 11.32 -8.93
C TRP A 190 10.77 12.36 -9.39
N GLU A 191 11.71 11.97 -10.22
CA GLU A 191 12.74 12.88 -10.74
C GLU A 191 12.73 12.91 -12.27
N VAL A 192 13.21 14.03 -12.78
CA VAL A 192 13.34 14.31 -14.21
C VAL A 192 14.51 13.54 -14.78
N GLY A 193 14.40 13.07 -16.02
CA GLY A 193 15.48 12.40 -16.74
C GLY A 193 15.60 10.90 -16.46
N GLN A 194 14.78 10.35 -15.58
CA GLN A 194 14.81 8.93 -15.23
C GLN A 194 13.44 8.26 -15.34
N HIS A 195 13.46 6.94 -15.50
CA HIS A 195 12.27 6.11 -15.44
C HIS A 195 11.89 5.86 -13.98
N ASN A 196 10.87 6.58 -13.54
CA ASN A 196 10.34 6.48 -12.19
C ASN A 196 9.51 5.21 -12.07
N LYS A 197 10.10 4.16 -11.47
CA LYS A 197 9.45 2.85 -11.33
C LYS A 197 8.50 2.77 -10.15
N ILE A 198 8.86 3.34 -9.00
CA ILE A 198 8.11 3.19 -7.75
C ILE A 198 7.12 4.35 -7.60
N VAL A 199 5.85 4.03 -7.33
CA VAL A 199 4.79 5.01 -7.05
C VAL A 199 4.64 5.22 -5.55
N TYR A 200 4.54 4.11 -4.80
CA TYR A 200 4.37 4.14 -3.35
C TYR A 200 5.30 3.14 -2.67
N LYS A 201 5.83 3.52 -1.51
CA LYS A 201 6.37 2.57 -0.52
C LYS A 201 5.24 2.16 0.43
N VAL A 202 5.14 0.88 0.74
CA VAL A 202 4.04 0.32 1.52
C VAL A 202 4.55 -0.26 2.83
N ALA A 203 3.93 0.15 3.94
CA ALA A 203 4.15 -0.45 5.26
C ALA A 203 2.86 -1.07 5.77
N VAL A 204 2.99 -2.11 6.61
CA VAL A 204 1.86 -2.72 7.32
C VAL A 204 2.20 -2.84 8.80
N GLU A 205 1.24 -2.46 9.63
CA GLU A 205 1.33 -2.55 11.08
C GLU A 205 0.03 -3.13 11.61
N ASN A 206 0.15 -4.18 12.41
CA ASN A 206 -0.97 -4.79 13.12
C ASN A 206 -0.87 -4.39 14.59
N ASP A 207 -1.98 -3.94 15.18
CA ASP A 207 -2.01 -3.60 16.61
C ASP A 207 -1.77 -4.85 17.49
N ILE A 208 -2.10 -6.04 16.98
CA ILE A 208 -1.73 -7.35 17.55
C ILE A 208 -0.68 -7.97 16.64
N TYR A 209 0.59 -7.89 17.06
CA TYR A 209 1.74 -8.34 16.28
C TYR A 209 1.97 -9.85 16.44
N ASP A 210 1.84 -10.58 15.33
CA ASP A 210 2.41 -11.92 15.16
C ASP A 210 3.03 -11.96 13.76
N GLU A 211 4.34 -12.14 13.68
CA GLU A 211 5.10 -12.15 12.41
C GLU A 211 4.56 -13.20 11.42
N ASN A 212 3.89 -14.24 11.91
CA ASN A 212 3.27 -15.29 11.10
C ASN A 212 1.96 -14.88 10.43
N THR A 213 1.45 -13.66 10.67
CA THR A 213 0.11 -13.24 10.19
C THR A 213 0.14 -12.34 8.95
N LEU A 214 1.31 -11.93 8.46
CA LEU A 214 1.43 -11.00 7.32
C LEU A 214 0.73 -11.53 6.05
N ASP A 215 0.92 -12.80 5.69
CA ASP A 215 0.31 -13.43 4.50
C ASP A 215 -1.21 -13.51 4.57
N ARG A 216 -1.75 -13.59 5.78
CA ARG A 216 -3.19 -13.61 6.06
C ARG A 216 -3.79 -12.19 6.03
N ASP A 217 -3.00 -11.20 6.39
CA ASP A 217 -3.49 -9.85 6.63
C ASP A 217 -3.20 -8.89 5.46
N LEU A 218 -2.33 -9.28 4.51
CA LEU A 218 -1.98 -8.47 3.34
C LEU A 218 -2.82 -8.81 2.11
N SER A 219 -3.64 -7.86 1.67
CA SER A 219 -4.45 -7.96 0.45
C SER A 219 -4.44 -6.64 -0.31
N ILE A 220 -3.45 -6.49 -1.20
CA ILE A 220 -3.22 -5.29 -2.00
C ILE A 220 -3.15 -5.71 -3.47
N LEU A 221 -4.06 -5.20 -4.29
CA LEU A 221 -4.04 -5.41 -5.74
C LEU A 221 -4.07 -4.05 -6.44
N PRO A 222 -2.90 -3.49 -6.77
CA PRO A 222 -2.81 -2.30 -7.61
C PRO A 222 -3.34 -2.62 -9.02
N LYS A 223 -4.03 -1.67 -9.64
CA LYS A 223 -4.64 -1.85 -10.96
C LYS A 223 -3.97 -0.95 -11.99
N LYS A 224 -4.22 0.36 -11.88
CA LYS A 224 -3.87 1.34 -12.91
C LYS A 224 -3.33 2.62 -12.31
N LEU A 225 -2.46 3.27 -13.05
CA LEU A 225 -1.96 4.62 -12.83
C LEU A 225 -2.40 5.48 -14.01
N THR A 226 -3.09 6.58 -13.72
CA THR A 226 -3.64 7.50 -14.70
C THR A 226 -3.21 8.94 -14.40
N ASN A 227 -3.67 9.88 -15.24
CA ASN A 227 -3.39 11.30 -15.11
C ASN A 227 -1.89 11.64 -15.23
N LEU A 228 -1.22 10.93 -16.16
CA LEU A 228 0.15 11.17 -16.57
C LEU A 228 0.19 11.69 -18.01
N PRO A 229 1.17 12.54 -18.37
CA PRO A 229 1.31 13.08 -19.73
C PRO A 229 1.95 12.03 -20.67
N ILE A 230 1.20 10.98 -20.95
CA ILE A 230 1.57 9.88 -21.87
C ILE A 230 0.74 10.02 -23.15
N ASP A 231 1.28 9.57 -24.28
CA ASP A 231 0.57 9.56 -25.55
C ASP A 231 -0.83 8.97 -25.41
N LYS A 232 -1.80 9.64 -26.02
CA LYS A 232 -3.23 9.31 -25.97
C LYS A 232 -3.83 9.15 -24.55
N ASN A 233 -3.21 9.73 -23.53
CA ASN A 233 -3.62 9.61 -22.13
C ASN A 233 -3.74 8.15 -21.65
N GLU A 234 -2.85 7.28 -22.13
CA GLU A 234 -2.86 5.87 -21.75
C GLU A 234 -2.62 5.66 -20.24
N SER A 235 -3.24 4.61 -19.70
CA SER A 235 -3.00 4.16 -18.33
C SER A 235 -1.78 3.24 -18.24
N LEU A 236 -1.03 3.36 -17.15
CA LEU A 236 0.02 2.41 -16.79
C LEU A 236 -0.50 1.35 -15.82
N ASP A 237 -0.06 0.11 -16.00
CA ASP A 237 -0.34 -1.02 -15.13
C ASP A 237 0.54 -0.93 -13.89
N LEU A 238 -0.05 -1.25 -12.73
CA LEU A 238 0.64 -1.26 -11.44
C LEU A 238 0.74 -2.67 -10.89
N ASN A 239 1.86 -2.98 -10.24
CA ASN A 239 2.07 -4.22 -9.50
C ASN A 239 2.49 -3.91 -8.06
N PHE A 240 2.18 -4.81 -7.15
CA PHE A 240 2.74 -4.81 -5.80
C PHE A 240 3.90 -5.80 -5.72
N VAL A 241 5.06 -5.34 -5.27
CA VAL A 241 6.26 -6.17 -5.13
C VAL A 241 6.69 -6.17 -3.68
N LEU A 242 6.70 -7.35 -3.05
CA LEU A 242 7.25 -7.53 -1.72
C LEU A 242 8.77 -7.35 -1.76
N ARG A 243 9.31 -6.68 -0.74
CA ARG A 243 10.76 -6.57 -0.59
C ARG A 243 11.32 -7.84 0.04
N GLU A 244 12.55 -8.16 -0.35
CA GLU A 244 13.30 -9.24 0.29
C GLU A 244 13.55 -8.90 1.77
N LYS A 245 13.55 -9.93 2.63
CA LYS A 245 13.67 -9.77 4.09
C LYS A 245 14.91 -8.98 4.53
N ASN A 246 15.96 -8.98 3.72
CA ASN A 246 17.24 -8.34 4.04
C ASN A 246 17.30 -6.86 3.68
N ASN A 247 16.35 -6.35 2.89
CA ASN A 247 16.33 -4.95 2.45
C ASN A 247 15.38 -4.12 3.32
N ILE A 248 15.81 -3.85 4.55
CA ILE A 248 15.00 -3.16 5.55
C ILE A 248 15.07 -1.65 5.31
N GLU A 249 13.92 -1.04 5.02
CA GLU A 249 13.76 0.42 4.95
C GLU A 249 12.67 0.87 5.93
N TYR A 250 12.85 2.05 6.53
CA TYR A 250 11.84 2.70 7.35
C TYR A 250 11.49 4.08 6.78
N VAL A 251 10.20 4.38 6.71
CA VAL A 251 9.69 5.72 6.36
C VAL A 251 8.83 6.18 7.51
N LEU A 252 9.17 7.33 8.12
CA LEU A 252 8.47 7.88 9.29
C LEU A 252 8.31 6.87 10.44
N GLY A 253 9.33 6.05 10.67
CA GLY A 253 9.33 5.00 11.69
C GLY A 253 8.53 3.74 11.34
N LYS A 254 7.92 3.65 10.14
CA LYS A 254 7.19 2.47 9.66
C LYS A 254 8.06 1.62 8.75
N LYS A 255 8.15 0.32 9.04
CA LYS A 255 8.92 -0.65 8.25
C LYS A 255 8.24 -0.89 6.90
N ILE A 256 8.96 -0.64 5.80
CA ILE A 256 8.47 -0.89 4.45
C ILE A 256 8.54 -2.38 4.15
N ILE A 257 7.41 -2.96 3.74
CA ILE A 257 7.28 -4.38 3.39
C ILE A 257 7.30 -4.64 1.88
N GLY A 258 7.03 -3.60 1.08
CA GLY A 258 6.85 -3.73 -0.36
C GLY A 258 6.66 -2.38 -1.02
N ASP A 259 6.65 -2.40 -2.34
CA ASP A 259 6.50 -1.21 -3.19
C ASP A 259 5.37 -1.43 -4.21
N ILE A 260 4.61 -0.38 -4.49
CA ILE A 260 3.75 -0.32 -5.67
C ILE A 260 4.58 0.24 -6.82
N VAL A 261 4.74 -0.56 -7.87
CA VAL A 261 5.60 -0.25 -9.01
C VAL A 261 4.82 -0.20 -10.31
N ILE A 262 5.28 0.62 -11.24
CA ILE A 262 4.81 0.67 -12.61
C ILE A 262 5.35 -0.57 -13.35
N ALA A 263 4.46 -1.36 -13.93
CA ALA A 263 4.80 -2.60 -14.62
C ALA A 263 5.20 -2.37 -16.09
N ASN A 264 4.71 -1.29 -16.71
CA ASN A 264 4.99 -1.02 -18.12
C ASN A 264 6.35 -0.37 -18.34
N ASN A 265 6.85 -0.53 -19.56
CA ASN A 265 7.97 0.24 -20.07
C ASN A 265 7.49 1.48 -20.80
N THR A 266 8.20 2.58 -20.62
CA THR A 266 7.98 3.84 -21.35
C THR A 266 9.26 4.33 -21.99
N TYR A 267 9.14 5.16 -23.02
CA TYR A 267 10.25 5.87 -23.67
C TYR A 267 9.78 7.26 -24.11
N TYR A 268 10.72 8.15 -24.42
CA TYR A 268 10.41 9.47 -24.97
C TYR A 268 10.53 9.43 -26.49
N ASP A 269 9.43 9.67 -27.20
CA ASP A 269 9.45 9.87 -28.66
C ASP A 269 9.89 11.31 -28.93
N SER A 270 11.13 11.50 -29.36
CA SER A 270 11.71 12.83 -29.58
C SER A 270 11.08 13.59 -30.75
N GLU A 271 10.55 12.87 -31.75
CA GLU A 271 9.89 13.47 -32.90
C GLU A 271 8.52 14.03 -32.50
N LYS A 272 7.74 13.24 -31.76
CA LYS A 272 6.41 13.63 -31.26
C LYS A 272 6.48 14.45 -29.96
N LYS A 273 7.66 14.52 -29.34
CA LYS A 273 7.93 15.19 -28.07
C LYS A 273 7.05 14.71 -26.91
N ILE A 274 6.70 13.42 -26.90
CA ILE A 274 5.77 12.84 -25.92
C ILE A 274 6.32 11.53 -25.35
N VAL A 275 5.94 11.22 -24.12
CA VAL A 275 6.24 9.93 -23.50
C VAL A 275 5.26 8.89 -24.03
N VAL A 276 5.76 7.76 -24.49
CA VAL A 276 4.96 6.68 -25.07
C VAL A 276 5.11 5.41 -24.24
N LYS A 277 4.01 4.70 -24.03
CA LYS A 277 4.01 3.35 -23.46
C LYS A 277 4.36 2.35 -24.56
N GLY A 278 5.36 1.51 -24.35
CA GLY A 278 5.73 0.50 -25.33
C GLY A 278 7.19 0.07 -25.25
N ILE A 279 7.58 -0.78 -26.20
CA ILE A 279 8.91 -1.38 -26.28
C ILE A 279 9.62 -0.80 -27.51
N GLN A 280 10.71 -0.07 -27.25
CA GLN A 280 11.73 0.39 -28.16
C GLN A 280 13.11 0.18 -27.50
N ASN A 281 14.20 0.44 -28.24
CA ASN A 281 15.57 0.26 -27.75
C ASN A 281 15.87 1.04 -26.46
N GLU A 282 15.23 2.22 -26.28
CA GLU A 282 15.43 3.08 -25.10
C GLU A 282 14.36 2.87 -24.01
N SER A 283 13.41 1.96 -24.22
CA SER A 283 12.33 1.70 -23.28
C SER A 283 12.87 1.07 -21.99
N LYS A 284 12.48 1.62 -20.85
CA LYS A 284 12.73 1.04 -19.53
C LYS A 284 11.46 1.04 -18.68
N GLN A 285 11.44 0.16 -17.67
CA GLN A 285 10.31 0.04 -16.74
C GLN A 285 10.14 1.32 -15.93
N GLY A 286 8.90 1.80 -15.83
CA GLY A 286 8.57 3.03 -15.11
C GLY A 286 8.04 4.12 -16.02
N PHE A 287 7.70 5.27 -15.44
CA PHE A 287 7.30 6.47 -16.16
C PHE A 287 8.50 7.42 -16.32
N LEU A 288 8.89 7.69 -17.56
CA LEU A 288 9.92 8.67 -17.85
C LEU A 288 9.36 10.09 -17.75
N ILE A 289 9.95 10.91 -16.88
CA ILE A 289 9.72 12.36 -16.89
C ILE A 289 10.82 12.99 -17.77
N PRO A 290 10.51 13.53 -18.96
CA PRO A 290 11.55 14.02 -19.85
C PRO A 290 12.16 15.33 -19.33
N TYR A 291 13.42 15.60 -19.69
CA TYR A 291 14.17 16.77 -19.22
C TYR A 291 13.56 18.14 -19.55
N ASN A 292 12.62 18.19 -20.49
CA ASN A 292 11.89 19.39 -20.88
C ASN A 292 10.51 19.53 -20.21
N PHE A 293 10.14 18.62 -19.29
CA PHE A 293 8.90 18.73 -18.54
C PHE A 293 9.04 19.69 -17.35
N SER A 294 8.08 20.60 -17.19
CA SER A 294 7.87 21.38 -15.96
C SER A 294 6.38 21.51 -15.69
N GLY A 295 6.04 21.69 -14.41
CA GLY A 295 4.66 21.84 -13.96
C GLY A 295 4.28 20.79 -12.92
N TYR A 296 2.99 20.47 -12.83
CA TYR A 296 2.47 19.55 -11.82
C TYR A 296 2.17 18.19 -12.41
N LEU A 297 2.64 17.15 -11.73
CA LEU A 297 2.17 15.77 -11.92
C LEU A 297 1.13 15.47 -10.85
N ASN A 298 0.01 14.89 -11.28
CA ASN A 298 -1.09 14.51 -10.39
C ASN A 298 -1.43 13.02 -10.57
N PRO A 299 -0.47 12.09 -10.40
CA PRO A 299 -0.70 10.66 -10.57
C PRO A 299 -1.88 10.17 -9.73
N ILE A 300 -2.76 9.37 -10.36
CA ILE A 300 -3.90 8.73 -9.70
C ILE A 300 -3.75 7.23 -9.83
N SER A 301 -3.66 6.52 -8.71
CA SER A 301 -3.52 5.07 -8.66
C SER A 301 -4.81 4.41 -8.21
N THR A 302 -5.40 3.54 -9.02
CA THR A 302 -6.52 2.70 -8.62
C THR A 302 -6.03 1.41 -7.99
N LEU A 303 -6.50 1.10 -6.79
CA LEU A 303 -6.07 -0.04 -5.97
C LEU A 303 -7.28 -0.74 -5.35
N PHE A 304 -7.16 -2.05 -5.12
CA PHE A 304 -8.00 -2.80 -4.18
C PHE A 304 -7.19 -3.04 -2.91
N LEU A 305 -7.72 -2.66 -1.74
CA LEU A 305 -7.17 -2.98 -0.42
C LEU A 305 -8.23 -3.76 0.38
N ASN A 306 -8.14 -5.08 0.36
CA ASN A 306 -9.09 -5.99 1.01
C ASN A 306 -10.58 -5.67 0.72
N ALA A 307 -11.51 -6.33 1.42
CA ALA A 307 -12.94 -6.15 1.20
C ALA A 307 -13.53 -4.85 1.77
N ASP A 308 -12.83 -4.20 2.71
CA ASP A 308 -13.20 -2.88 3.21
C ASP A 308 -12.98 -1.80 2.13
N TYR A 309 -11.91 -1.92 1.32
CA TYR A 309 -11.57 -0.92 0.30
C TYR A 309 -11.42 -1.54 -1.10
N PRO A 310 -12.52 -2.01 -1.73
CA PRO A 310 -12.45 -2.80 -2.95
C PRO A 310 -12.00 -2.01 -4.20
N ASP A 311 -12.28 -0.71 -4.25
CA ASP A 311 -11.86 0.17 -5.35
C ASP A 311 -11.60 1.56 -4.79
N ILE A 312 -10.34 1.86 -4.52
CA ILE A 312 -9.89 3.20 -4.12
C ILE A 312 -8.99 3.81 -5.18
N SER A 313 -9.07 5.12 -5.33
CA SER A 313 -8.15 5.94 -6.11
C SER A 313 -7.29 6.76 -5.15
N LEU A 314 -5.98 6.59 -5.21
CA LEU A 314 -5.01 7.39 -4.49
C LEU A 314 -4.38 8.39 -5.44
N ALA A 315 -4.71 9.67 -5.25
CA ALA A 315 -4.10 10.78 -5.95
C ALA A 315 -3.05 11.45 -5.07
N HIS A 316 -1.95 11.90 -5.66
CA HIS A 316 -1.03 12.82 -5.00
C HIS A 316 -0.50 13.82 -6.03
N ARG A 317 -0.09 14.99 -5.55
CA ARG A 317 0.46 16.06 -6.41
C ARG A 317 1.93 16.23 -6.15
N GLN A 318 2.69 16.36 -7.21
CA GLN A 318 4.10 16.71 -7.19
C GLN A 318 4.37 17.85 -8.16
N GLU A 319 5.16 18.82 -7.72
CA GLU A 319 5.68 19.89 -8.56
C GLU A 319 7.06 19.52 -9.13
N ILE A 320 7.19 19.67 -10.45
CA ILE A 320 8.47 19.63 -11.18
C ILE A 320 8.83 21.08 -11.52
N LYS A 321 9.74 21.64 -10.72
CA LYS A 321 10.02 23.09 -10.71
C LYS A 321 10.78 23.61 -11.92
N GLN A 322 11.61 22.78 -12.56
CA GLN A 322 12.60 23.25 -13.51
C GLN A 322 12.79 22.30 -14.67
N LYS A 323 12.83 22.85 -15.89
CA LYS A 323 13.26 22.13 -17.08
C LYS A 323 14.78 22.14 -17.14
N LEU A 324 15.39 21.00 -17.40
CA LEU A 324 16.83 20.89 -17.64
C LEU A 324 17.21 21.35 -19.06
N LEU A 325 16.29 21.22 -20.03
CA LEU A 325 16.53 21.50 -21.46
C LEU A 325 15.66 22.66 -22.02
N ASP A 326 15.57 23.78 -21.30
CA ASP A 326 14.91 24.98 -21.85
C ASP A 326 15.92 25.88 -22.60
N LYS A 327 15.61 26.24 -23.85
CA LYS A 327 16.44 27.14 -24.68
C LYS A 327 16.49 28.57 -24.16
N THR A 328 15.51 28.96 -23.32
CA THR A 328 15.38 30.29 -22.73
C THR A 328 15.77 30.33 -21.25
N GLU A 329 15.71 29.19 -20.53
CA GLU A 329 16.10 29.10 -19.10
C GLU A 329 17.53 28.57 -18.86
N GLY A 330 18.28 28.25 -19.91
CA GLY A 330 19.76 28.26 -19.90
C GLY A 330 20.48 27.52 -18.77
N LEU A 331 20.00 26.36 -18.32
CA LEU A 331 20.64 25.62 -17.21
C LEU A 331 21.76 24.67 -17.63
N LEU A 332 21.80 24.27 -18.90
CA LEU A 332 22.88 23.45 -19.43
C LEU A 332 23.97 24.35 -20.01
N LYS A 333 24.69 25.03 -19.10
CA LYS A 333 26.02 25.54 -19.41
C LYS A 333 26.95 24.33 -19.31
N LEU A 334 27.36 23.77 -20.45
CA LEU A 334 28.53 22.88 -20.50
C LEU A 334 29.73 23.70 -20.04
N GLU A 335 29.99 23.70 -18.74
CA GLU A 335 31.22 24.23 -18.18
C GLU A 335 32.30 23.19 -18.48
N ILE A 336 32.88 23.30 -19.67
CA ILE A 336 34.16 22.66 -19.95
C ILE A 336 35.14 23.39 -19.05
N SER A 337 35.42 22.81 -17.87
CA SER A 337 36.58 23.21 -17.09
C SER A 337 37.79 22.93 -17.96
N THR A 338 38.27 23.94 -18.67
CA THR A 338 39.60 23.90 -19.27
C THR A 338 40.54 23.55 -18.12
N TYR A 339 41.21 22.41 -18.26
CA TYR A 339 42.20 21.97 -17.30
C TYR A 339 43.18 23.12 -17.06
N LYS A 340 43.54 23.38 -15.79
CA LYS A 340 44.51 24.42 -15.43
C LYS A 340 45.84 24.27 -16.19
N ASP A 341 46.17 23.02 -16.50
CA ASP A 341 47.25 22.62 -17.40
C ASP A 341 46.60 21.92 -18.61
N SER A 342 46.82 22.40 -19.84
CA SER A 342 46.22 21.74 -21.01
C SER A 342 46.75 20.31 -21.12
N PHE A 343 45.88 19.32 -20.96
CA PHE A 343 46.26 17.91 -21.09
C PHE A 343 46.53 17.50 -22.56
N LEU A 344 46.13 18.37 -23.49
CA LEU A 344 46.37 18.27 -24.92
C LEU A 344 47.22 19.47 -25.32
N ASP A 345 48.22 19.26 -26.19
CA ASP A 345 48.92 20.37 -26.82
C ASP A 345 47.90 21.24 -27.59
N PRO A 346 48.09 22.57 -27.67
CA PRO A 346 47.20 23.46 -28.43
C PRO A 346 46.99 23.04 -29.89
N ASP A 347 47.92 22.24 -30.43
CA ASP A 347 47.93 21.74 -31.79
C ASP A 347 47.18 20.40 -31.95
N GLN A 348 46.73 19.79 -30.84
CA GLN A 348 45.98 18.53 -30.82
C GLN A 348 44.46 18.81 -30.86
N PHE A 349 43.94 18.99 -32.07
CA PHE A 349 42.50 19.06 -32.31
C PHE A 349 41.93 17.65 -32.53
N ILE A 350 40.99 17.22 -31.67
CA ILE A 350 40.23 15.98 -31.88
C ILE A 350 38.95 16.34 -32.63
N ILE A 351 38.90 16.02 -33.93
CA ILE A 351 37.68 16.16 -34.74
C ILE A 351 36.87 14.86 -34.60
N LEU A 352 35.71 14.97 -33.95
CA LEU A 352 34.77 13.86 -33.85
C LEU A 352 33.79 13.92 -35.02
N GLU A 353 33.91 12.98 -35.95
CA GLU A 353 32.92 12.82 -37.01
C GLU A 353 31.56 12.35 -36.46
N ASN A 354 30.47 12.77 -37.09
CA ASN A 354 29.10 12.42 -36.69
C ASN A 354 28.86 10.90 -36.54
N LYS A 355 29.55 10.07 -37.34
CA LYS A 355 29.44 8.61 -37.26
C LYS A 355 29.97 8.04 -35.93
N ASN A 356 30.95 8.71 -35.33
CA ASN A 356 31.58 8.31 -34.06
C ASN A 356 30.80 8.84 -32.84
N PHE A 357 29.95 9.86 -33.01
CA PHE A 357 29.17 10.44 -31.92
C PHE A 357 28.20 9.45 -31.29
N LYS A 358 27.54 8.61 -32.09
CA LYS A 358 26.62 7.58 -31.61
C LYS A 358 27.32 6.51 -30.76
N TYR A 359 28.57 6.20 -31.09
CA TYR A 359 29.40 5.28 -30.30
C TYR A 359 29.82 5.91 -28.97
N ILE A 360 30.18 7.21 -29.00
CA ILE A 360 30.59 7.97 -27.80
C ILE A 360 29.44 8.20 -26.83
N SER A 361 28.24 8.47 -27.34
CA SER A 361 27.07 8.74 -26.49
C SER A 361 26.50 7.49 -25.80
N SER A 362 26.92 6.30 -26.24
CA SER A 362 26.31 5.02 -25.84
C SER A 362 27.26 4.10 -25.05
N ASN A 363 28.52 4.50 -24.83
CA ASN A 363 29.53 3.69 -24.14
C ASN A 363 30.32 4.54 -23.13
N GLU A 364 30.82 3.92 -22.06
CA GLU A 364 31.85 4.53 -21.20
C GLU A 364 33.20 4.47 -21.94
N ILE A 365 33.78 5.64 -22.25
CA ILE A 365 34.97 5.74 -23.09
C ILE A 365 36.15 6.32 -22.30
N SER A 366 37.29 5.62 -22.33
CA SER A 366 38.55 6.11 -21.77
C SER A 366 39.21 7.15 -22.68
N LEU A 367 40.11 7.93 -22.10
CA LEU A 367 40.83 8.97 -22.82
C LEU A 367 41.75 8.39 -23.91
N GLU A 368 42.30 7.18 -23.72
CA GLU A 368 43.10 6.53 -24.75
C GLU A 368 42.26 6.12 -25.97
N ILE A 369 41.01 5.69 -25.74
CA ILE A 369 40.09 5.33 -26.83
C ILE A 369 39.75 6.58 -27.64
N LEU A 370 39.47 7.71 -27.00
CA LEU A 370 39.25 9.01 -27.67
C LEU A 370 40.43 9.42 -28.56
N LYS A 371 41.67 9.21 -28.10
CA LYS A 371 42.89 9.48 -28.89
C LYS A 371 43.06 8.51 -30.06
N SER A 372 42.67 7.24 -29.89
CA SER A 372 42.77 6.22 -30.95
C SER A 372 41.78 6.44 -32.11
N LEU A 373 40.65 7.12 -31.84
CA LEU A 373 39.66 7.45 -32.87
C LEU A 373 40.17 8.48 -33.90
N TYR A 374 41.29 9.17 -33.62
CA TYR A 374 41.94 10.12 -34.53
C TYR A 374 42.87 9.45 -35.55
N PHE A 375 43.44 8.27 -35.22
CA PHE A 375 44.40 7.59 -36.10
C PHE A 375 43.74 6.46 -36.90
N LYS A 376 43.03 6.84 -37.95
CA LYS A 376 42.96 5.99 -39.15
C LYS A 376 43.17 6.90 -40.35
N GLU A 377 44.42 6.94 -40.82
CA GLU A 377 44.82 7.61 -42.05
C GLU A 377 43.79 7.33 -43.15
N GLU A 378 43.09 8.37 -43.61
CA GLU A 378 42.61 8.41 -44.98
C GLU A 378 43.87 8.44 -45.86
N LYS A 379 44.35 7.26 -46.26
CA LYS A 379 45.15 7.18 -47.47
C LYS A 379 44.23 7.51 -48.63
N GLU A 380 44.37 8.73 -49.14
CA GLU A 380 43.96 9.11 -50.48
C GLU A 380 44.47 8.05 -51.46
N GLU A 381 43.57 7.28 -52.07
CA GLU A 381 43.85 6.65 -53.35
C GLU A 381 43.92 7.77 -54.39
N LEU A 382 45.11 8.33 -54.58
CA LEU A 382 45.43 9.13 -55.76
C LEU A 382 45.38 8.19 -56.97
N SER A 383 44.29 8.30 -57.74
CA SER A 383 44.23 7.80 -59.10
C SER A 383 45.18 8.63 -59.97
N GLU A 384 46.36 8.10 -60.27
CA GLU A 384 47.21 8.60 -61.34
C GLU A 384 46.56 8.24 -62.69
N ASN A 385 45.96 9.24 -63.33
CA ASN A 385 45.85 9.31 -64.79
C ASN A 385 46.83 10.41 -65.24
N GLU A 386 48.02 10.02 -65.65
CA GLU A 386 48.87 10.83 -66.53
C GLU A 386 48.93 10.14 -67.91
N ASP A 387 48.10 10.63 -68.83
CA ASP A 387 48.42 10.60 -70.25
C ASP A 387 49.08 11.95 -70.58
N GLU A 388 50.33 11.95 -71.07
CA GLU A 388 50.66 12.37 -72.45
C GLU A 388 52.18 12.56 -72.72
N VAL A 389 52.67 11.77 -73.70
CA VAL A 389 53.41 12.21 -74.91
C VAL A 389 54.91 12.64 -74.83
N GLN A 390 55.73 11.73 -75.39
CA GLN A 390 56.90 11.88 -76.29
C GLN A 390 58.18 12.64 -75.86
N THR A 391 59.33 11.96 -75.96
CA THR A 391 60.40 12.34 -76.92
C THR A 391 61.44 11.22 -77.17
N LYS A 392 61.69 10.99 -78.46
CA LYS A 392 62.72 10.20 -79.17
C LYS A 392 62.64 8.68 -79.21
#